data_AF-A0AAN8ESF1-F1
#
_entry.id   AF-A0AAN8ESF1-F1
#
_cell.length_a   1.000
_cell.length_b   1.000
_cell.length_c   1.000
_cell.angle_alpha   90.00
_cell.angle_beta   90.00
_cell.angle_gamma   90.00
#
_symmetry.space_group_name_H-M   'P 1'
#
loop_
_entity.id
_entity.type
_entity.pdbx_description
1 polymer ?
#
loop_
_entity_poly.entity_id
_entity_poly.type
_entity_poly.pdbx_seq_one_letter_code
_entity_poly.pdbx_strand_id
1 'polypeptide(L)'
;MMCSDHWRWPYYPRLRKSQNLMGKPKDGQPVTVERISSPKLIAKEFADICAEARNLRFDKKRRLEFEKSANAPHLEGFDVCSQRRTGLVLVENCTAWLYLHRREGPFGKTKSAVSRLFQKLRLVDDEIHESSSSPIFLRDVEDLRKDISTVMKLFQHHVHTTKEPHVPV
;
A
#
# COMPACT_ATOMS: atom_id res chain seq x y z
N MET A 1 34.96 10.67 -25.26
CA MET A 1 35.61 11.59 -24.29
C MET A 1 35.25 11.09 -22.91
N MET A 2 36.10 10.27 -22.29
CA MET A 2 35.87 9.68 -20.97
C MET A 2 36.81 10.33 -19.97
N CYS A 3 36.26 10.86 -18.87
CA CYS A 3 37.02 11.55 -17.83
C CYS A 3 37.93 10.56 -17.07
N SER A 4 39.23 10.76 -17.21
CA SER A 4 40.31 9.91 -16.66
C SER A 4 40.66 10.21 -15.20
N ASP A 5 39.69 10.58 -14.35
CA ASP A 5 39.96 11.09 -12.99
C ASP A 5 39.60 10.11 -11.85
N HIS A 6 39.52 8.81 -12.14
CA HIS A 6 39.15 7.80 -11.16
C HIS A 6 40.36 7.19 -10.42
N TRP A 7 41.58 7.35 -10.94
CA TRP A 7 42.80 6.77 -10.36
C TRP A 7 43.36 7.56 -9.17
N ARG A 8 42.97 8.84 -9.00
CA ARG A 8 43.49 9.72 -7.95
C ARG A 8 42.58 9.85 -6.72
N TRP A 9 41.57 9.01 -6.56
CA TRP A 9 40.76 9.00 -5.34
C TRP A 9 41.40 8.07 -4.30
N PRO A 10 42.02 8.59 -3.21
CA PRO A 10 42.79 7.79 -2.26
C PRO A 10 41.90 7.01 -1.28
N TYR A 11 40.66 6.71 -1.67
CA TYR A 11 39.57 6.39 -0.73
C TYR A 11 38.70 5.19 -1.16
N TYR A 12 39.28 4.15 -1.74
CA TYR A 12 38.56 2.89 -1.94
C TYR A 12 38.34 2.14 -0.60
N PRO A 13 37.17 1.50 -0.38
CA PRO A 13 36.79 0.93 0.91
C PRO A 13 37.80 -0.06 1.53
N ARG A 14 38.56 -0.78 0.70
CA ARG A 14 39.61 -1.72 1.15
C ARG A 14 40.78 -1.00 1.82
N LEU A 15 41.20 0.15 1.31
CA LEU A 15 42.30 0.95 1.86
C LEU A 15 41.92 1.62 3.19
N ARG A 16 40.66 2.06 3.31
CA ARG A 16 40.14 2.62 4.57
C ARG A 16 40.13 1.59 5.70
N LYS A 17 39.79 0.33 5.40
CA LYS A 17 39.82 -0.77 6.38
C LYS A 17 41.24 -1.07 6.85
N SER A 18 42.22 -1.12 5.95
CA SER A 18 43.61 -1.36 6.33
C SER A 18 44.22 -0.21 7.12
N GLN A 19 43.90 1.05 6.79
CA GLN A 19 44.36 2.21 7.56
C GLN A 19 43.74 2.28 8.97
N ASN A 20 42.45 1.95 9.11
CA ASN A 20 41.78 1.85 10.42
C ASN A 20 42.43 0.76 11.30
N LEU A 21 42.78 -0.39 10.71
CA LEU A 21 43.48 -1.48 11.41
C LEU A 21 44.89 -1.07 11.85
N MET A 22 45.57 -0.22 11.08
CA MET A 22 46.89 0.32 11.43
C MET A 22 46.84 1.52 12.38
N GLY A 23 45.66 1.89 12.91
CA GLY A 23 45.50 2.99 13.86
C GLY A 23 45.89 4.37 13.32
N LYS A 24 46.00 4.53 12.00
CA LYS A 24 46.38 5.80 11.40
C LYS A 24 45.24 6.83 11.56
N PRO A 25 45.56 8.10 11.86
CA PRO A 25 44.55 9.15 11.87
C PRO A 25 43.88 9.24 10.49
N LYS A 26 42.57 9.51 10.46
CA LYS A 26 41.82 9.62 9.21
C LYS A 26 42.26 10.88 8.46
N ASP A 27 42.80 10.72 7.26
CA ASP A 27 43.26 11.84 6.43
C ASP A 27 42.09 12.59 5.79
N GLY A 28 41.77 13.79 6.25
CA GLY A 28 40.75 14.64 5.64
C GLY A 28 40.13 15.62 6.62
N GLN A 29 39.54 16.70 6.11
CA GLN A 29 38.76 17.61 6.93
C GLN A 29 37.59 16.83 7.55
N PRO A 30 37.33 16.97 8.86
CA PRO A 30 36.16 16.38 9.48
C PRO A 30 34.91 16.90 8.76
N VAL A 31 34.24 16.01 8.04
CA VAL A 31 32.96 16.35 7.42
C VAL A 31 31.95 16.41 8.55
N THR A 32 31.47 17.62 8.83
CA THR A 32 30.29 17.80 9.70
C THR A 32 29.12 17.16 8.98
N VAL A 33 28.73 15.97 9.44
CA VAL A 33 27.57 15.27 8.90
C VAL A 33 26.34 16.05 9.36
N GLU A 34 25.73 16.81 8.46
CA GLU A 34 24.40 17.35 8.70
C GLU A 34 23.45 16.17 8.94
N ARG A 35 23.08 15.97 10.21
CA ARG A 35 22.03 15.03 10.58
C ARG A 35 20.71 15.68 10.20
N ILE A 36 20.29 15.48 8.96
CA ILE A 36 18.92 15.77 8.56
C ILE A 36 18.04 14.87 9.42
N SER A 37 17.23 15.46 10.31
CA SER A 37 16.24 14.71 11.08
C SER A 37 15.36 13.97 10.08
N SER A 38 15.30 12.64 10.15
CA SER A 38 14.42 11.87 9.28
C SER A 38 13.00 12.36 9.53
N PRO A 39 12.37 13.12 8.60
CA PRO A 39 10.97 13.40 8.78
C PRO A 39 10.29 12.03 8.71
N LYS A 40 9.37 11.72 9.62
CA LYS A 40 8.46 10.60 9.42
C LYS A 40 7.58 10.96 8.22
N LEU A 41 8.14 10.83 7.02
CA LEU A 41 7.61 11.39 5.78
C LEU A 41 6.30 10.70 5.42
N ILE A 42 6.22 9.40 5.70
CA ILE A 42 5.07 8.55 5.42
C ILE A 42 4.28 8.35 6.70
N ALA A 43 3.03 8.78 6.68
CA ALA A 43 2.09 8.56 7.77
C ALA A 43 1.84 7.04 7.88
N LYS A 44 2.28 6.48 9.00
CA LYS A 44 2.30 5.02 9.25
C LYS A 44 0.93 4.37 8.99
N GLU A 45 -0.16 5.02 9.39
CA GLU A 45 -1.52 4.51 9.19
C GLU A 45 -1.87 4.18 7.73
N PHE A 46 -1.37 4.95 6.75
CA PHE A 46 -1.60 4.68 5.33
C PHE A 46 -0.66 3.60 4.82
N ALA A 47 0.60 3.62 5.26
CA ALA A 47 1.60 2.64 4.87
C ALA A 47 1.22 1.22 5.30
N ASP A 48 0.74 1.07 6.54
CA ASP A 48 0.37 -0.22 7.11
C ASP A 48 -0.81 -0.83 6.32
N ILE A 49 -1.86 -0.06 6.05
CA ILE A 49 -3.02 -0.52 5.26
C ILE A 49 -2.61 -0.92 3.84
N CYS A 50 -1.79 -0.11 3.16
CA CYS A 50 -1.29 -0.44 1.82
C CYS A 50 -0.44 -1.71 1.83
N ALA A 51 0.44 -1.86 2.82
CA ALA A 51 1.30 -3.02 2.96
C ALA A 51 0.50 -4.29 3.23
N GLU A 52 -0.49 -4.24 4.13
CA GLU A 52 -1.37 -5.38 4.42
C GLU A 52 -2.19 -5.78 3.19
N ALA A 53 -2.84 -4.82 2.52
CA ALA A 53 -3.59 -5.09 1.29
C ALA A 53 -2.70 -5.72 0.21
N ARG A 54 -1.48 -5.22 0.06
CA ARG A 54 -0.47 -5.76 -0.86
C ARG A 54 -0.08 -7.18 -0.49
N ASN A 55 0.18 -7.45 0.79
CA ASN A 55 0.52 -8.79 1.27
C ASN A 55 -0.61 -9.78 0.98
N LEU A 56 -1.88 -9.41 1.24
CA LEU A 56 -3.04 -10.25 0.92
C LEU A 56 -3.20 -10.54 -0.58
N ARG A 57 -2.74 -9.64 -1.46
CA ARG A 57 -2.75 -9.84 -2.91
C ARG A 57 -1.66 -10.80 -3.39
N PHE A 58 -0.46 -10.68 -2.82
CA PHE A 58 0.74 -11.36 -3.31
C PHE A 58 1.12 -12.62 -2.53
N ASP A 59 0.51 -12.87 -1.36
CA ASP A 59 0.62 -14.15 -0.68
C ASP A 59 -0.02 -15.25 -1.53
N LYS A 60 0.83 -15.96 -2.26
CA LYS A 60 0.42 -17.03 -3.18
C LYS A 60 -0.31 -18.15 -2.45
N LYS A 61 0.13 -18.51 -1.24
CA LYS A 61 -0.45 -19.62 -0.50
C LYS A 61 -1.87 -19.25 -0.08
N ARG A 62 -2.01 -18.12 0.61
CA ARG A 62 -3.30 -17.62 1.10
C ARG A 62 -4.29 -17.37 -0.03
N ARG A 63 -3.81 -16.83 -1.16
CA ARG A 63 -4.65 -16.64 -2.36
C ARG A 63 -5.20 -17.95 -2.93
N LEU A 64 -4.36 -18.98 -3.06
CA LEU A 64 -4.79 -20.27 -3.60
C LEU A 64 -5.76 -20.99 -2.67
N GLU A 65 -5.54 -20.89 -1.35
CA GLU A 65 -6.47 -21.41 -0.35
C GLU A 65 -7.83 -20.72 -0.45
N PHE A 66 -7.83 -19.39 -0.54
CA PHE A 66 -9.05 -18.60 -0.74
C PHE A 66 -9.78 -19.00 -2.03
N GLU A 67 -9.09 -19.03 -3.17
CA GLU A 67 -9.68 -19.38 -4.48
C GLU A 67 -10.31 -20.77 -4.46
N LYS A 68 -9.67 -21.74 -3.78
CA LYS A 68 -10.22 -23.08 -3.60
C LYS A 68 -11.55 -23.07 -2.85
N SER A 69 -11.65 -22.29 -1.76
CA SER A 69 -12.89 -22.17 -0.99
C SER A 69 -13.96 -21.33 -1.69
N ALA A 70 -13.56 -20.30 -2.43
CA ALA A 70 -14.45 -19.44 -3.20
C ALA A 70 -15.11 -20.17 -4.39
N ASN A 71 -14.49 -21.24 -4.90
CA ASN A 71 -15.06 -22.09 -5.95
C ASN A 71 -16.13 -23.09 -5.43
N ALA A 72 -16.58 -22.96 -4.18
CA ALA A 72 -17.65 -23.79 -3.65
C ALA A 72 -18.98 -23.48 -4.38
N PRO A 73 -19.84 -24.49 -4.67
CA PRO A 73 -21.06 -24.30 -5.45
C PRO A 73 -22.03 -23.23 -4.89
N HIS A 74 -22.07 -23.06 -3.58
CA HIS A 74 -22.94 -22.07 -2.92
C HIS A 74 -22.44 -20.63 -3.07
N LEU A 75 -21.21 -20.41 -3.57
CA LEU A 75 -20.60 -19.10 -3.79
C LEU A 75 -20.51 -18.71 -5.26
N GLU A 76 -20.91 -19.59 -6.18
CA GLU A 76 -20.78 -19.39 -7.63
C GLU A 76 -21.49 -18.09 -8.10
N GLY A 77 -22.65 -17.77 -7.52
CA GLY A 77 -23.41 -16.57 -7.86
C GLY A 77 -22.84 -15.24 -7.33
N PHE A 78 -21.82 -15.28 -6.46
CA PHE A 78 -21.30 -14.10 -5.78
C PHE A 78 -19.98 -13.57 -6.35
N ASP A 79 -19.30 -14.30 -7.24
CA ASP A 79 -18.03 -13.88 -7.86
C ASP A 79 -16.97 -13.40 -6.83
N VAL A 80 -16.86 -14.15 -5.72
CA VAL A 80 -16.11 -13.75 -4.51
C VAL A 80 -14.62 -13.52 -4.82
N CYS A 81 -14.03 -14.31 -5.72
CA CYS A 81 -12.65 -14.13 -6.18
C CYS A 81 -12.41 -12.75 -6.80
N SER A 82 -13.29 -12.33 -7.71
CA SER A 82 -13.17 -11.03 -8.37
C SER A 82 -13.46 -9.89 -7.41
N GLN A 83 -14.42 -10.06 -6.50
CA GLN A 83 -14.69 -9.10 -5.43
C GLN A 83 -13.44 -8.89 -4.56
N ARG A 84 -12.82 -9.97 -4.08
CA ARG A 84 -11.58 -9.92 -3.28
C ARG A 84 -10.47 -9.19 -4.02
N ARG A 85 -10.20 -9.59 -5.27
CA ARG A 85 -9.14 -8.98 -6.09
C ARG A 85 -9.38 -7.48 -6.29
N THR A 86 -10.60 -7.12 -6.67
CA THR A 86 -10.99 -5.72 -6.92
C THR A 86 -10.92 -4.91 -5.64
N GLY A 87 -11.48 -5.42 -4.55
CA GLY A 87 -11.47 -4.77 -3.24
C GLY A 87 -10.05 -4.49 -2.75
N LEU A 88 -9.14 -5.47 -2.81
CA LEU A 88 -7.75 -5.28 -2.37
C LEU A 88 -6.99 -4.27 -3.24
N VAL A 89 -7.21 -4.29 -4.57
CA VAL A 89 -6.64 -3.28 -5.48
C VAL A 89 -7.16 -1.89 -5.15
N LEU A 90 -8.46 -1.75 -4.90
CA LEU A 90 -9.06 -0.48 -4.50
C LEU A 90 -8.47 -0.01 -3.18
N VAL A 91 -8.41 -0.85 -2.15
CA VAL A 91 -7.85 -0.47 -0.84
C VAL A 91 -6.41 0.04 -0.98
N GLU A 92 -5.54 -0.67 -1.69
CA GLU A 92 -4.14 -0.25 -1.87
C GLU A 92 -4.05 1.11 -2.59
N ASN A 93 -4.73 1.25 -3.73
CA ASN A 93 -4.63 2.47 -4.55
C ASN A 93 -5.36 3.66 -3.94
N CYS A 94 -6.56 3.46 -3.39
CA CYS A 94 -7.36 4.50 -2.75
C CYS A 94 -6.68 5.00 -1.47
N THR A 95 -6.07 4.12 -0.68
CA THR A 95 -5.30 4.53 0.51
C THR A 95 -4.05 5.32 0.11
N ALA A 96 -3.34 4.89 -0.94
CA ALA A 96 -2.21 5.66 -1.48
C ALA A 96 -2.65 7.05 -1.99
N TRP A 97 -3.79 7.13 -2.69
CA TRP A 97 -4.36 8.40 -3.14
C TRP A 97 -4.72 9.30 -1.96
N LEU A 98 -5.40 8.78 -0.93
CA LEU A 98 -5.75 9.52 0.28
C LEU A 98 -4.51 10.06 1.00
N TYR A 99 -3.41 9.29 1.00
CA TYR A 99 -2.14 9.74 1.54
C TYR A 99 -1.55 10.90 0.75
N LEU A 100 -1.57 10.84 -0.59
CA LEU A 100 -1.07 11.92 -1.45
C LEU A 100 -1.86 13.21 -1.25
N HIS A 101 -3.18 13.11 -1.12
CA HIS A 101 -4.09 14.25 -1.03
C HIS A 101 -4.37 14.64 0.43
N ARG A 102 -3.69 14.06 1.43
CA ARG A 102 -3.98 14.25 2.86
C ARG A 102 -3.98 15.70 3.36
N ARG A 103 -3.42 16.62 2.59
CA ARG A 103 -3.34 18.07 2.90
C ARG A 103 -4.45 18.89 2.23
N GLU A 104 -5.18 18.31 1.28
CA GLU A 104 -6.11 19.03 0.39
C GLU A 104 -7.53 19.14 0.95
N GLY A 105 -7.85 18.45 2.04
CA GLY A 105 -9.13 18.59 2.73
C GLY A 105 -9.55 17.38 3.54
N PRO A 106 -10.71 17.46 4.23
CA PRO A 106 -11.22 16.36 5.03
C PRO A 106 -11.86 15.28 4.15
N PHE A 107 -11.07 14.28 3.76
CA PHE A 107 -11.57 13.08 3.08
C PHE A 107 -12.18 12.04 4.04
N GLY A 108 -12.75 12.48 5.16
CA GLY A 108 -13.21 11.60 6.25
C GLY A 108 -14.15 10.50 5.77
N LYS A 109 -15.18 10.85 4.99
CA LYS A 109 -16.13 9.87 4.42
C LYS A 109 -15.44 8.85 3.51
N THR A 110 -14.53 9.31 2.64
CA THR A 110 -13.77 8.45 1.73
C THR A 110 -12.84 7.52 2.49
N LYS A 111 -12.10 8.03 3.47
CA LYS A 111 -11.22 7.25 4.35
C LYS A 111 -12.03 6.17 5.08
N SER A 112 -13.16 6.54 5.69
CA SER A 112 -14.04 5.57 6.36
C SER A 112 -14.58 4.50 5.42
N ALA A 113 -14.95 4.85 4.18
CA ALA A 113 -15.41 3.88 3.20
C ALA A 113 -14.30 2.88 2.80
N VAL A 114 -13.08 3.36 2.58
CA VAL A 114 -11.92 2.50 2.26
C VAL A 114 -11.56 1.61 3.46
N SER A 115 -11.56 2.14 4.68
CA SER A 115 -11.31 1.35 5.89
C SER A 115 -12.37 0.27 6.11
N ARG A 116 -13.66 0.60 5.90
CA ARG A 116 -14.76 -0.36 6.01
C ARG A 116 -14.62 -1.47 4.98
N LEU A 117 -14.33 -1.12 3.72
CA LEU A 117 -14.07 -2.09 2.65
C LEU A 117 -12.93 -3.03 3.05
N PHE A 118 -11.84 -2.49 3.58
CA PHE A 118 -10.69 -3.30 3.99
C PHE A 118 -11.01 -4.25 5.15
N GLN A 119 -11.71 -3.77 6.18
CA GLN A 119 -12.16 -4.61 7.29
C GLN A 119 -13.06 -5.74 6.81
N LYS A 120 -14.02 -5.44 5.93
CA LYS A 120 -14.94 -6.45 5.39
C LYS A 120 -14.23 -7.48 4.52
N LEU A 121 -13.24 -7.07 3.71
CA LEU A 121 -12.38 -8.00 2.97
C LEU A 121 -11.65 -8.97 3.90
N ARG A 122 -11.11 -8.47 5.02
CA ARG A 122 -10.42 -9.33 5.99
C ARG A 122 -11.37 -10.35 6.63
N LEU A 123 -12.56 -9.91 7.05
CA LEU A 123 -13.58 -10.81 7.59
C LEU A 123 -13.94 -11.92 6.60
N VAL A 124 -14.20 -11.56 5.34
CA VAL A 124 -14.50 -12.56 4.30
C VAL A 124 -13.31 -13.50 4.07
N ASP A 125 -12.09 -12.99 4.05
CA ASP A 125 -10.88 -13.80 3.84
C ASP A 125 -10.62 -14.78 5.00
N ASP A 126 -10.94 -14.39 6.23
CA ASP A 126 -10.78 -15.23 7.42
C ASP A 126 -11.95 -16.25 7.55
N GLU A 127 -13.19 -15.87 7.23
CA GLU A 127 -14.39 -16.71 7.41
C GLU A 127 -14.67 -17.70 6.27
N ILE A 128 -14.09 -17.50 5.08
CA ILE A 128 -14.41 -18.31 3.90
C ILE A 128 -14.15 -19.82 4.09
N HIS A 129 -13.23 -20.17 5.00
CA HIS A 129 -12.90 -21.57 5.30
C HIS A 129 -13.85 -22.20 6.33
N GLU A 130 -14.38 -21.41 7.26
CA GLU A 130 -15.09 -21.93 8.44
C GLU A 130 -16.61 -21.82 8.31
N SER A 131 -17.09 -20.74 7.68
CA SER A 131 -18.50 -20.34 7.72
C SER A 131 -19.07 -19.93 6.36
N SER A 132 -18.46 -20.38 5.26
CA SER A 132 -18.80 -19.96 3.88
C SER A 132 -20.25 -20.21 3.47
N SER A 133 -20.92 -21.21 4.05
CA SER A 133 -22.35 -21.49 3.80
C SER A 133 -23.30 -20.78 4.76
N SER A 134 -22.79 -20.00 5.72
CA SER A 134 -23.63 -19.32 6.69
C SER A 134 -24.39 -18.15 6.02
N PRO A 135 -25.66 -17.90 6.40
CA PRO A 135 -26.42 -16.77 5.87
C PRO A 135 -25.77 -15.41 6.15
N ILE A 136 -25.03 -15.31 7.26
CA ILE A 136 -24.32 -14.10 7.68
C ILE A 136 -23.18 -13.83 6.70
N PHE A 137 -22.36 -14.84 6.42
CA PHE A 137 -21.26 -14.75 5.46
C PHE A 137 -21.75 -14.37 4.06
N LEU A 138 -22.82 -15.00 3.57
CA LEU A 138 -23.38 -14.68 2.26
C LEU A 138 -23.85 -13.21 2.18
N ARG A 139 -24.45 -12.71 3.27
CA ARG A 139 -24.80 -11.29 3.39
C ARG A 139 -23.56 -10.40 3.38
N ASP A 140 -22.49 -10.79 4.07
CA ASP A 140 -21.25 -10.03 4.09
C ASP A 140 -20.56 -9.98 2.73
N VAL A 141 -20.61 -11.05 1.96
CA VAL A 141 -20.14 -11.10 0.57
C VAL A 141 -20.99 -10.19 -0.34
N GLU A 142 -22.31 -10.15 -0.16
CA GLU A 142 -23.17 -9.23 -0.92
C GLU A 142 -22.90 -7.76 -0.53
N ASP A 143 -22.72 -7.49 0.77
CA ASP A 143 -22.40 -6.15 1.25
C ASP A 143 -20.99 -5.71 0.83
N LEU A 144 -20.05 -6.64 0.67
CA LEU A 144 -18.71 -6.37 0.12
C LEU A 144 -18.82 -5.77 -1.30
N ARG A 145 -19.67 -6.34 -2.15
CA ARG A 145 -19.94 -5.82 -3.51
C ARG A 145 -20.46 -4.37 -3.47
N LYS A 146 -21.34 -4.06 -2.52
CA LYS A 146 -21.87 -2.70 -2.33
C LYS A 146 -20.79 -1.74 -1.85
N ASP A 147 -19.92 -2.18 -0.95
CA ASP A 147 -18.80 -1.38 -0.45
C ASP A 147 -17.78 -1.08 -1.54
N ILE A 148 -17.43 -2.06 -2.38
CA ILE A 148 -16.61 -1.88 -3.58
C ILE A 148 -17.21 -0.79 -4.49
N SER A 149 -18.50 -0.93 -4.81
CA SER A 149 -19.21 0.02 -5.66
C SER A 149 -19.26 1.43 -5.05
N THR A 150 -19.40 1.52 -3.73
CA THR A 150 -19.40 2.79 -2.99
C THR A 150 -18.05 3.49 -3.08
N VAL A 151 -16.96 2.75 -2.85
CA VAL A 151 -15.59 3.29 -2.97
C VAL A 151 -15.32 3.75 -4.41
N MET A 152 -15.68 2.95 -5.41
CA MET A 152 -15.52 3.35 -6.81
C MET A 152 -16.24 4.67 -7.14
N LYS A 153 -17.51 4.81 -6.72
CA LYS A 153 -18.29 6.05 -6.94
C LYS A 153 -17.68 7.26 -6.26
N LEU A 154 -17.20 7.10 -5.02
CA LEU A 154 -16.56 8.19 -4.27
C LEU A 154 -15.29 8.66 -4.99
N PHE A 155 -14.44 7.75 -5.47
CA PHE A 155 -13.21 8.11 -6.16
C PHE A 155 -13.44 8.62 -7.58
N GLN A 156 -14.46 8.13 -8.28
CA GLN A 156 -14.90 8.72 -9.55
C GLN A 156 -15.26 10.19 -9.37
N HIS A 157 -16.03 10.52 -8.33
CA HIS A 157 -16.38 11.90 -8.02
C HIS A 157 -15.12 12.78 -7.84
N HIS A 158 -14.14 12.32 -7.04
CA HIS A 158 -12.88 13.04 -6.85
C HIS A 158 -12.08 13.25 -8.14
N VAL A 159 -12.07 12.26 -9.05
CA VAL A 159 -11.40 12.36 -10.36
C VAL A 159 -12.11 13.34 -11.29
N HIS A 160 -13.43 13.44 -11.22
CA HIS A 160 -14.19 14.39 -12.03
C HIS A 160 -14.04 15.82 -11.51
N THR A 161 -14.04 16.03 -10.19
CA THR A 161 -13.87 17.36 -9.58
C THR A 161 -12.45 17.92 -9.71
N THR A 162 -11.42 17.07 -9.80
CA THR A 162 -10.02 17.50 -10.00
C THR A 162 -9.69 17.89 -11.44
N LYS A 163 -10.58 17.64 -12.40
CA LYS A 163 -10.38 17.99 -13.82
C LYS A 163 -10.90 19.36 -14.24
N GLU A 164 -11.60 20.10 -13.36
CA GLU A 164 -11.93 21.50 -13.66
C GLU A 164 -10.72 22.38 -13.33
N PRO A 165 -10.06 23.00 -14.34
CA PRO A 165 -9.01 23.95 -14.06
C PRO A 165 -9.64 25.17 -13.39
N HIS A 166 -9.22 25.43 -12.15
CA HIS A 166 -9.39 26.74 -11.54
C HIS A 166 -8.64 27.75 -12.42
N VAL A 167 -9.35 28.40 -13.34
CA VAL A 167 -8.85 29.60 -14.01
C VAL A 167 -8.91 30.71 -12.96
N PRO A 168 -7.77 31.25 -12.50
CA PRO A 168 -7.80 32.44 -11.68
C PRO A 168 -8.25 33.59 -12.58
N VAL A 169 -9.36 34.25 -12.20
CA VAL A 169 -9.75 35.57 -12.71
C VAL A 169 -8.96 36.64 -11.97
#